data_AF-A0A221J4J7-F1
#
_entry.id   AF-A0A221J4J7-F1
#
_cell.length_a   1.000
_cell.length_b   1.000
_cell.length_c   1.000
_cell.angle_alpha   90.00
_cell.angle_beta   90.00
_cell.angle_gamma   90.00
#
_symmetry.space_group_name_H-M   'P 1'
#
loop_
_entity.id
_entity.type
_entity.pdbx_description
1 polymer ?
#
loop_
_entity_poly.entity_id
_entity_poly.type
_entity_poly.pdbx_seq_one_letter_code
_entity_poly.pdbx_strand_id
1 'polypeptide(L)'
;LLFYTLLVSLPMLIGVFYIYKMTGTMNYYLLGNYMFELEILYISMVLAFLVKMPMFLVHLWLPKAHVEAPVSGSMILAGIMLKLGGYGLLRVLSLFQSLCLKFNFIWVSISLVGGVLVSLMCLRQTDLKALIAYSSVAHMGIVLSGLMSMTYMGMCGSYTLMIAHGLCSSGLFCLANISYERVGSRSLLINKGMLNFMPSMA
;
A
#
# COMPACT_ATOMS: atom_id res chain seq x y z
N LEU A 1 3.64 -5.99 15.37
CA LEU A 1 3.15 -5.09 14.31
C LEU A 1 3.08 -3.64 14.77
N LEU A 2 2.43 -3.38 15.91
CA LEU A 2 2.19 -2.03 16.43
C LEU A 2 3.46 -1.20 16.69
N PHE A 3 4.47 -1.76 17.37
CA PHE A 3 5.73 -1.03 17.61
C PHE A 3 6.47 -0.68 16.32
N TYR A 4 6.43 -1.57 15.34
CA TYR A 4 7.04 -1.35 14.03
C TYR A 4 6.39 -0.16 13.30
N THR A 5 5.06 -0.12 13.24
CA THR A 5 4.34 1.00 12.60
C THR A 5 4.48 2.31 13.37
N LEU A 6 4.53 2.24 14.71
CA LEU A 6 4.68 3.43 15.55
C LEU A 6 6.06 4.08 15.37
N LEU A 7 7.13 3.28 15.35
CA LEU A 7 8.50 3.77 15.21
C LEU A 7 8.71 4.60 13.94
N VAL A 8 8.00 4.27 12.86
CA VAL A 8 8.09 5.04 11.61
C VAL A 8 7.14 6.24 11.60
N SER A 9 6.02 6.17 12.32
CA SER A 9 5.07 7.29 12.40
C SER A 9 5.55 8.45 13.29
N LEU A 10 6.35 8.18 14.31
CA LEU A 10 6.85 9.22 15.24
C LEU A 10 7.82 10.22 14.55
N PRO A 11 8.80 9.79 13.73
CA PRO A 11 9.61 10.71 12.92
C PRO A 11 8.79 11.63 12.02
N MET A 12 7.71 11.12 11.42
CA MET A 12 6.80 11.93 10.61
C MET A 12 6.12 13.01 11.48
N LEU A 13 5.67 12.68 12.69
CA LEU A 13 5.08 13.66 13.60
C LEU A 13 6.06 14.79 13.95
N ILE A 14 7.33 14.45 14.20
CA ILE A 14 8.39 15.44 14.43
C ILE A 14 8.58 16.32 13.18
N GLY A 15 8.55 15.73 11.98
CA GLY A 15 8.58 16.46 10.71
C GLY A 15 7.42 17.44 10.56
N VAL A 16 6.21 17.04 10.96
CA VAL A 16 5.02 17.92 10.94
C VAL A 16 5.19 19.12 11.87
N PHE A 17 5.70 18.93 13.09
CA PHE A 17 5.97 20.05 14.00
C PHE A 17 7.07 20.98 13.48
N TYR A 18 8.07 20.43 12.80
CA TYR A 18 9.11 21.22 12.15
C TYR A 18 8.55 22.10 11.03
N ILE A 19 7.68 21.55 10.17
CA ILE A 19 6.98 22.31 9.13
C ILE A 19 6.16 23.45 9.76
N TYR A 20 5.40 23.16 10.83
CA TYR A 20 4.62 24.19 11.53
C TYR A 20 5.49 25.33 12.06
N LYS A 21 6.66 25.01 12.62
CA LYS A 21 7.58 26.03 13.14
C LYS A 21 8.12 26.94 12.03
N MET A 22 8.28 26.43 10.81
CA MET A 22 8.80 27.20 9.68
C MET A 22 7.75 28.04 8.97
N THR A 23 6.56 27.49 8.73
CA THR A 23 5.51 28.16 7.94
C THR A 23 4.46 28.88 8.79
N GLY A 24 4.41 28.60 10.09
CA GLY A 24 3.40 29.13 11.02
C GLY A 24 1.96 28.66 10.72
N THR A 25 1.75 27.79 9.73
CA THR A 25 0.42 27.34 9.30
C THR A 25 0.42 25.86 8.92
N MET A 26 -0.68 25.18 9.26
CA MET A 26 -0.92 23.76 8.91
C MET A 26 -1.87 23.58 7.73
N ASN A 27 -2.35 24.69 7.14
CA ASN A 27 -3.28 24.64 6.01
C ASN A 27 -2.55 24.18 4.76
N TYR A 28 -2.96 23.04 4.20
CA TYR A 28 -2.31 22.43 3.04
C TYR A 28 -2.26 23.35 1.81
N TYR A 29 -3.30 24.16 1.60
CA TYR A 29 -3.35 25.13 0.50
C TYR A 29 -2.27 26.20 0.62
N LEU A 30 -1.97 26.67 1.83
CA LEU A 30 -0.91 27.65 2.07
C LEU A 30 0.47 27.00 1.99
N LEU A 31 0.59 25.75 2.45
CA LEU A 31 1.82 24.96 2.39
C LEU A 31 2.28 24.67 0.94
N GLY A 32 1.35 24.58 -0.02
CA GLY A 32 1.67 24.30 -1.42
C GLY A 32 2.58 25.35 -2.09
N ASN A 33 2.66 26.56 -1.53
CA ASN A 33 3.55 27.61 -2.04
C ASN A 33 4.99 27.49 -1.54
N TYR A 34 5.24 26.64 -0.53
CA TYR A 34 6.57 26.43 0.03
C TYR A 34 7.20 25.16 -0.55
N MET A 35 8.45 25.29 -0.99
CA MET A 35 9.29 24.15 -1.39
C MET A 35 10.36 23.92 -0.31
N PHE A 36 10.34 22.74 0.30
CA PHE A 36 11.31 22.37 1.32
C PHE A 36 12.45 21.53 0.72
N GLU A 37 13.70 21.89 1.03
CA GLU A 37 14.89 21.21 0.49
C GLU A 37 15.66 20.38 1.53
N LEU A 38 15.09 20.19 2.73
CA LEU A 38 15.73 19.42 3.79
C LEU A 38 15.57 17.91 3.58
N GLU A 39 16.68 17.23 3.30
CA GLU A 39 16.72 15.78 3.04
C GLU A 39 16.18 14.95 4.22
N ILE A 40 16.54 15.34 5.46
CA ILE A 40 16.08 14.65 6.67
C ILE A 40 14.55 14.75 6.82
N LEU A 41 13.98 15.90 6.46
CA LEU A 41 12.54 16.11 6.50
C LEU A 41 11.82 15.31 5.41
N TYR A 42 12.42 15.22 4.22
CA TYR A 42 11.90 14.36 3.15
C TYR A 42 11.88 12.89 3.58
N ILE A 43 12.99 12.38 4.12
CA ILE A 43 13.10 10.98 4.56
C ILE A 43 12.08 10.69 5.67
N SER A 44 11.96 11.56 6.68
CA SER A 44 11.03 11.34 7.80
C SER A 44 9.56 11.35 7.36
N MET A 45 9.20 12.23 6.43
CA MET A 45 7.84 12.32 5.91
C MET A 45 7.50 11.17 4.96
N VAL A 46 8.41 10.79 4.07
CA VAL A 46 8.15 9.75 3.06
C VAL A 46 8.18 8.33 3.66
N LEU A 47 9.10 8.02 4.58
CA LEU A 47 9.22 6.67 5.18
C LEU A 47 7.92 6.19 5.82
N ALA A 48 7.18 7.06 6.52
CA ALA A 48 5.91 6.69 7.14
C ALA A 48 4.86 6.21 6.13
N PHE A 49 4.83 6.81 4.94
CA PHE A 49 3.93 6.39 3.87
C PHE A 49 4.42 5.15 3.15
N LEU A 50 5.74 4.95 3.01
CA LEU A 50 6.34 3.73 2.44
C LEU A 50 6.16 2.49 3.32
N VAL A 51 5.86 2.66 4.61
CA VAL A 51 5.49 1.54 5.47
C VAL A 51 4.00 1.23 5.37
N LYS A 52 3.15 2.25 5.26
CA LYS A 52 1.69 2.07 5.05
C LYS A 52 1.35 1.55 3.66
N MET A 53 2.05 2.01 2.63
CA MET A 53 2.05 1.43 1.28
C MET A 53 3.16 0.38 1.24
N PRO A 54 2.84 -0.92 1.33
CA PRO A 54 3.84 -1.95 1.59
C PRO A 54 4.90 -2.00 0.49
N MET A 55 6.05 -1.34 0.74
CA MET A 55 7.23 -1.55 -0.07
C MET A 55 7.81 -2.93 0.22
N PHE A 56 8.47 -3.52 -0.77
CA PHE A 56 9.38 -4.63 -0.55
C PHE A 56 10.36 -4.35 0.62
N LEU A 57 10.76 -5.38 1.36
CA LEU A 57 11.35 -5.34 2.72
C LEU A 57 10.35 -5.13 3.87
N VAL A 58 9.44 -4.16 3.73
CA VAL A 58 8.51 -3.80 4.81
C VAL A 58 7.16 -4.53 4.72
N HIS A 59 6.84 -5.09 3.56
CA HIS A 59 5.54 -5.69 3.25
C HIS A 59 5.01 -6.79 4.19
N LEU A 60 5.85 -7.46 4.97
CA LEU A 60 5.48 -8.66 5.75
C LEU A 60 4.38 -8.42 6.80
N TRP A 61 4.16 -7.17 7.22
CA TRP A 61 3.08 -6.85 8.14
C TRP A 61 1.70 -7.08 7.51
N LEU A 62 1.57 -6.89 6.19
CA LEU A 62 0.29 -6.92 5.51
C LEU A 62 -0.29 -8.34 5.35
N PRO A 63 0.46 -9.34 4.85
CA PRO A 63 -0.04 -10.72 4.80
C PRO A 63 -0.42 -11.25 6.18
N LYS A 64 0.37 -10.96 7.22
CA LYS A 64 0.07 -11.39 8.60
C LYS A 64 -1.21 -10.74 9.12
N ALA A 65 -1.38 -9.43 8.90
CA ALA A 65 -2.59 -8.72 9.33
C ALA A 65 -3.86 -9.30 8.70
N HIS A 66 -3.84 -9.67 7.41
CA HIS A 66 -5.01 -10.24 6.74
C HIS A 66 -5.35 -11.66 7.21
N VAL A 67 -4.36 -12.47 7.55
CA VAL A 67 -4.59 -13.85 8.02
C VAL A 67 -5.29 -13.85 9.39
N GLU A 68 -4.91 -12.92 10.26
CA GLU A 68 -5.45 -12.78 11.62
C GLU A 68 -6.77 -12.00 11.67
N ALA A 69 -6.96 -11.03 10.78
CA ALA A 69 -8.12 -10.16 10.81
C ALA A 69 -9.45 -10.87 10.45
N PRO A 70 -10.58 -10.41 11.04
CA PRO A 70 -11.89 -10.77 10.55
C PRO A 70 -12.07 -10.29 9.11
N VAL A 71 -13.06 -10.84 8.42
CA VAL A 71 -13.26 -10.63 6.98
C VAL A 71 -13.58 -9.16 6.68
N SER A 72 -14.49 -8.56 7.45
CA SER A 72 -14.80 -7.14 7.37
C SER A 72 -13.56 -6.27 7.58
N GLY A 73 -12.72 -6.63 8.55
CA GLY A 73 -11.42 -5.97 8.77
C GLY A 73 -10.49 -6.09 7.57
N SER A 74 -10.41 -7.26 6.94
CA SER A 74 -9.61 -7.47 5.74
C SER A 74 -10.12 -6.65 4.55
N MET A 75 -11.44 -6.54 4.37
CA MET A 75 -12.04 -5.73 3.31
C MET A 75 -11.76 -4.24 3.51
N ILE A 76 -11.88 -3.72 4.73
CA ILE A 76 -11.59 -2.32 5.06
C ILE A 76 -10.09 -2.03 4.91
N LEU A 77 -9.22 -2.93 5.38
CA LEU A 77 -7.78 -2.77 5.27
C LEU A 77 -7.35 -2.72 3.80
N ALA A 78 -7.84 -3.67 2.98
CA ALA A 78 -7.54 -3.73 1.56
C ALA A 78 -8.16 -2.55 0.80
N GLY A 79 -9.40 -2.17 1.10
CA GLY A 79 -10.12 -1.12 0.40
C GLY A 79 -9.60 0.28 0.70
N ILE A 80 -9.37 0.60 1.97
CA ILE A 80 -9.19 1.99 2.43
C ILE A 80 -7.77 2.24 2.95
N MET A 81 -7.27 1.39 3.85
CA MET A 81 -6.06 1.70 4.62
C MET A 81 -4.82 1.85 3.71
N LEU A 82 -4.65 0.96 2.74
CA LEU A 82 -3.58 1.06 1.74
C LEU A 82 -3.71 2.35 0.90
N LYS A 83 -4.93 2.74 0.56
CA LYS A 83 -5.20 3.88 -0.34
C LYS A 83 -4.94 5.20 0.36
N LEU A 84 -5.24 5.28 1.65
CA LEU A 84 -4.85 6.41 2.49
C LEU A 84 -3.33 6.56 2.55
N GLY A 85 -2.57 5.46 2.53
CA GLY A 85 -1.11 5.49 2.40
C GLY A 85 -0.65 6.13 1.09
N GLY A 86 -1.18 5.68 -0.05
CA GLY A 86 -0.84 6.21 -1.36
C GLY A 86 -1.28 7.66 -1.57
N TYR A 87 -2.46 8.03 -1.07
CA TYR A 87 -2.95 9.41 -1.08
C TYR A 87 -2.10 10.34 -0.20
N GLY A 88 -1.68 9.86 0.97
CA GLY A 88 -0.77 10.61 1.83
C GLY A 88 0.58 10.86 1.16
N LEU A 89 1.11 9.85 0.45
CA LEU A 89 2.32 10.00 -0.35
C LEU A 89 2.13 11.03 -1.47
N LEU A 90 1.03 10.97 -2.23
CA LEU A 90 0.69 11.95 -3.28
C LEU A 90 0.75 13.39 -2.79
N ARG A 91 0.24 13.63 -1.56
CA ARG A 91 0.30 14.93 -0.93
C ARG A 91 1.74 15.29 -0.55
N VAL A 92 2.43 14.47 0.23
CA VAL A 92 3.81 14.78 0.65
C VAL A 92 4.74 15.05 -0.54
N LEU A 93 4.62 14.30 -1.63
CA LEU A 93 5.41 14.48 -2.84
C LEU A 93 5.30 15.91 -3.42
N SER A 94 4.13 16.57 -3.30
CA SER A 94 3.95 17.93 -3.82
C SER A 94 4.75 18.98 -3.02
N LEU A 95 5.09 18.73 -1.76
CA LEU A 95 5.86 19.65 -0.91
C LEU A 95 7.38 19.53 -1.11
N PHE A 96 7.84 18.41 -1.68
CA PHE A 96 9.27 18.05 -1.78
C PHE A 96 9.69 17.76 -3.23
N GLN A 97 9.17 18.51 -4.21
CA GLN A 97 9.38 18.19 -5.63
C GLN A 97 10.86 18.13 -6.05
N SER A 98 11.69 19.06 -5.56
CA SER A 98 13.12 19.11 -5.89
C SER A 98 13.90 17.90 -5.35
N LEU A 99 13.61 17.49 -4.12
CA LEU A 99 14.22 16.31 -3.50
C LEU A 99 13.72 15.00 -4.11
N CYS A 100 12.44 14.95 -4.48
CA CYS A 100 11.86 13.79 -5.17
C CYS A 100 12.61 13.47 -6.45
N LEU A 101 12.95 14.47 -7.26
CA LEU A 101 13.72 14.25 -8.50
C LEU A 101 15.09 13.64 -8.23
N LYS A 102 15.71 13.92 -7.08
CA LYS A 102 17.01 13.37 -6.68
C LYS A 102 16.90 11.95 -6.12
N PHE A 103 15.93 11.67 -5.25
CA PHE A 103 15.88 10.41 -4.49
C PHE A 103 14.94 9.34 -5.06
N ASN A 104 13.95 9.71 -5.88
CA ASN A 104 12.89 8.79 -6.28
C ASN A 104 13.37 7.58 -7.07
N PHE A 105 14.51 7.66 -7.78
CA PHE A 105 15.06 6.53 -8.53
C PHE A 105 15.32 5.31 -7.63
N ILE A 106 15.75 5.54 -6.38
CA ILE A 106 16.02 4.49 -5.39
C ILE A 106 14.71 3.75 -5.09
N TRP A 107 13.65 4.49 -4.79
CA TRP A 107 12.34 3.91 -4.46
C TRP A 107 11.70 3.18 -5.65
N VAL A 108 11.86 3.71 -6.86
CA VAL A 108 11.39 3.04 -8.09
C VAL A 108 12.11 1.70 -8.27
N SER A 109 13.43 1.65 -8.12
CA SER A 109 14.20 0.39 -8.28
C SER A 109 13.76 -0.69 -7.28
N ILE A 110 13.61 -0.33 -6.00
CA ILE A 110 13.20 -1.26 -4.95
C ILE A 110 11.77 -1.76 -5.17
N SER A 111 10.86 -0.86 -5.59
CA SER A 111 9.45 -1.22 -5.82
C SER A 111 9.26 -2.18 -7.00
N LEU A 112 9.99 -1.97 -8.12
CA LEU A 112 9.89 -2.83 -9.29
C LEU A 112 10.51 -4.21 -9.05
N VAL A 113 11.75 -4.27 -8.55
CA VAL A 113 12.42 -5.54 -8.22
C VAL A 113 11.63 -6.31 -7.17
N GLY A 114 11.18 -5.58 -6.14
CA GLY A 114 10.37 -6.14 -5.08
C GLY A 114 9.01 -6.67 -5.54
N GLY A 115 8.34 -5.97 -6.46
CA GLY A 115 7.08 -6.42 -7.05
C GLY A 115 7.23 -7.75 -7.78
N VAL A 116 8.31 -7.93 -8.54
CA VAL A 116 8.63 -9.19 -9.22
C VAL A 116 8.85 -10.31 -8.19
N LEU A 117 9.67 -10.07 -7.16
CA LEU A 117 9.94 -11.09 -6.13
C LEU A 117 8.68 -11.50 -5.37
N VAL A 118 7.81 -10.54 -5.02
CA VAL A 118 6.54 -10.83 -4.36
C VAL A 118 5.59 -11.61 -5.27
N SER A 119 5.58 -11.32 -6.57
CA SER A 119 4.77 -12.09 -7.52
C SER A 119 5.19 -13.56 -7.59
N LEU A 120 6.50 -13.85 -7.51
CA LEU A 120 7.01 -15.22 -7.44
C LEU A 120 6.63 -15.90 -6.13
N MET A 121 6.67 -15.17 -5.00
CA MET A 121 6.23 -15.69 -3.71
C MET A 121 4.73 -16.01 -3.70
N CYS A 122 3.92 -15.22 -4.42
CA CYS A 122 2.48 -15.45 -4.56
C CYS A 122 2.16 -16.81 -5.21
N LEU A 123 2.95 -17.25 -6.20
CA LEU A 123 2.75 -18.55 -6.87
C LEU A 123 2.87 -19.75 -5.92
N ARG A 124 3.63 -19.61 -4.82
CA ARG A 124 3.83 -20.67 -3.83
C ARG A 124 2.77 -20.67 -2.74
N GLN A 125 1.95 -19.63 -2.63
CA GLN A 125 1.05 -19.48 -1.50
C GLN A 125 -0.18 -20.38 -1.62
N THR A 126 -0.40 -21.25 -0.65
CA THR A 126 -1.54 -22.17 -0.60
C THR A 126 -2.78 -21.59 0.07
N ASP A 127 -2.63 -20.56 0.92
CA ASP A 127 -3.73 -19.96 1.66
C ASP A 127 -4.38 -18.82 0.87
N LEU A 128 -5.70 -18.87 0.68
CA LEU A 128 -6.45 -17.88 -0.13
C LEU A 128 -6.31 -16.44 0.37
N LYS A 129 -6.43 -16.20 1.69
CA LYS A 129 -6.28 -14.85 2.26
C LYS A 129 -4.87 -14.29 2.07
N ALA A 130 -3.86 -15.14 2.24
CA ALA A 130 -2.46 -14.74 2.08
C ALA A 130 -2.13 -14.52 0.59
N LEU A 131 -2.68 -15.33 -0.31
CA LEU A 131 -2.54 -15.17 -1.76
C LEU A 131 -3.05 -13.79 -2.21
N ILE A 132 -4.26 -13.40 -1.78
CA ILE A 132 -4.84 -12.07 -2.07
C ILE A 132 -3.98 -10.95 -1.45
N ALA A 133 -3.45 -11.17 -0.25
CA ALA A 133 -2.59 -10.20 0.41
C ALA A 133 -1.26 -10.00 -0.35
N TYR A 134 -0.59 -11.07 -0.80
CA TYR A 134 0.65 -10.96 -1.57
C TYR A 134 0.44 -10.34 -2.95
N SER A 135 -0.65 -10.68 -3.65
CA SER A 135 -0.97 -10.02 -4.92
C SER A 135 -1.21 -8.51 -4.72
N SER A 136 -1.81 -8.11 -3.59
CA SER A 136 -2.00 -6.69 -3.27
C SER A 136 -0.71 -5.92 -3.06
N VAL A 137 0.32 -6.56 -2.47
CA VAL A 137 1.65 -5.96 -2.32
C VAL A 137 2.28 -5.75 -3.70
N ALA A 138 2.16 -6.72 -4.62
CA ALA A 138 2.69 -6.58 -5.98
C ALA A 138 2.03 -5.42 -6.74
N HIS A 139 0.70 -5.31 -6.71
CA HIS A 139 -0.02 -4.20 -7.35
C HIS A 139 0.32 -2.84 -6.73
N MET A 140 0.43 -2.75 -5.40
CA MET A 140 0.82 -1.51 -4.73
C MET A 140 2.28 -1.13 -4.98
N GLY A 141 3.16 -2.10 -5.24
CA GLY A 141 4.52 -1.85 -5.73
C GLY A 141 4.53 -1.12 -7.08
N ILE A 142 3.66 -1.51 -8.01
CA ILE A 142 3.48 -0.82 -9.30
C ILE A 142 2.95 0.59 -9.08
N VAL A 143 1.93 0.76 -8.21
CA VAL A 143 1.40 2.09 -7.83
C VAL A 143 2.53 2.98 -7.30
N LEU A 144 3.38 2.46 -6.41
CA LEU A 144 4.50 3.21 -5.82
C LEU A 144 5.50 3.66 -6.90
N SER A 145 5.85 2.79 -7.84
CA SER A 145 6.73 3.16 -8.96
C SER A 145 6.13 4.26 -9.84
N GLY A 146 4.82 4.21 -10.10
CA GLY A 146 4.10 5.23 -10.86
C GLY A 146 4.05 6.57 -10.15
N LEU A 147 3.79 6.57 -8.83
CA LEU A 147 3.79 7.77 -7.99
C LEU A 147 5.18 8.43 -7.94
N MET A 148 6.23 7.63 -7.75
CA MET A 148 7.59 8.13 -7.64
C MET A 148 8.17 8.63 -8.98
N SER A 149 7.56 8.29 -10.11
CA SER A 149 7.97 8.81 -11.43
C SER A 149 7.74 10.32 -11.59
N MET A 150 6.85 10.94 -10.79
CA MET A 150 6.47 12.35 -10.87
C MET A 150 6.00 12.83 -12.26
N THR A 151 5.66 11.89 -13.15
CA THR A 151 5.08 12.21 -14.46
C THR A 151 3.55 12.26 -14.36
N TYR A 152 2.91 13.11 -15.16
CA TYR A 152 1.45 13.21 -15.16
C TYR A 152 0.77 11.87 -15.46
N MET A 153 1.26 11.14 -16.47
CA MET A 153 0.75 9.81 -16.82
C MET A 153 0.94 8.79 -15.70
N GLY A 154 2.09 8.81 -15.02
CA GLY A 154 2.36 7.94 -13.87
C GLY A 154 1.45 8.23 -12.68
N MET A 155 1.16 9.51 -12.41
CA MET A 155 0.24 9.92 -11.34
C MET A 155 -1.21 9.53 -11.66
N CYS A 156 -1.68 9.74 -12.89
CA CYS A 156 -3.02 9.33 -13.31
C CYS A 156 -3.18 7.79 -13.31
N GLY A 157 -2.18 7.06 -13.80
CA GLY A 157 -2.17 5.60 -13.82
C GLY A 157 -2.13 4.99 -12.42
N SER A 158 -1.30 5.53 -11.53
CA SER A 158 -1.22 5.06 -10.15
C SER A 158 -2.52 5.34 -9.38
N TYR A 159 -3.16 6.50 -9.60
CA TYR A 159 -4.44 6.83 -8.99
C TYR A 159 -5.57 5.89 -9.44
N THR A 160 -5.69 5.66 -10.75
CA THR A 160 -6.70 4.74 -11.30
C THR A 160 -6.49 3.30 -10.81
N LEU A 161 -5.23 2.82 -10.76
CA LEU A 161 -4.91 1.50 -10.23
C LEU A 161 -5.23 1.37 -8.73
N MET A 162 -5.01 2.42 -7.93
CA MET A 162 -5.38 2.41 -6.51
C MET A 162 -6.89 2.20 -6.32
N ILE A 163 -7.72 2.90 -7.10
CA ILE A 163 -9.18 2.77 -7.04
C ILE A 163 -9.60 1.37 -7.50
N ALA A 164 -9.14 0.94 -8.68
CA ALA A 164 -9.48 -0.36 -9.25
C ALA A 164 -9.10 -1.49 -8.29
N HIS A 165 -7.88 -1.46 -7.75
CA HIS A 165 -7.44 -2.43 -6.76
C HIS A 165 -8.30 -2.39 -5.50
N GLY A 166 -8.71 -1.21 -5.01
CA GLY A 166 -9.59 -1.11 -3.84
C GLY A 166 -10.85 -1.95 -4.00
N LEU A 167 -11.51 -1.81 -5.15
CA LEU A 167 -12.72 -2.55 -5.49
C LEU A 167 -12.43 -4.04 -5.72
N CYS A 168 -11.44 -4.39 -6.54
CA CYS A 168 -11.14 -5.79 -6.85
C CYS A 168 -10.68 -6.59 -5.62
N SER A 169 -9.76 -6.04 -4.81
CA SER A 169 -9.24 -6.76 -3.63
C SER A 169 -10.30 -6.97 -2.55
N SER A 170 -11.16 -5.98 -2.30
CA SER A 170 -12.26 -6.13 -1.35
C SER A 170 -13.28 -7.16 -1.83
N GLY A 171 -13.60 -7.18 -3.13
CA GLY A 171 -14.41 -8.23 -3.76
C GLY A 171 -13.80 -9.62 -3.61
N LEU A 172 -12.50 -9.77 -3.87
CA LEU A 172 -11.78 -11.05 -3.70
C LEU A 172 -11.80 -11.53 -2.25
N PHE A 173 -11.63 -10.64 -1.26
CA PHE A 173 -11.74 -11.01 0.15
C PHE A 173 -13.16 -11.45 0.54
N CYS A 174 -14.19 -10.87 -0.07
CA CYS A 174 -15.57 -11.30 0.11
C CYS A 174 -15.80 -12.71 -0.47
N LEU A 175 -15.37 -12.95 -1.71
CA LEU A 175 -15.47 -14.26 -2.36
C LEU A 175 -14.70 -15.35 -1.61
N ALA A 176 -13.48 -15.04 -1.16
CA ALA A 176 -12.70 -15.95 -0.34
C ALA A 176 -13.43 -16.31 0.96
N ASN A 177 -14.15 -15.37 1.56
CA ASN A 177 -14.92 -15.66 2.76
C ASN A 177 -16.14 -16.56 2.49
N ILE A 178 -16.89 -16.30 1.42
CA ILE A 178 -18.02 -17.17 1.07
C ILE A 178 -17.54 -18.60 0.83
N SER A 179 -16.38 -18.79 0.19
CA SER A 179 -15.77 -20.12 0.05
C SER A 179 -15.38 -20.76 1.40
N TYR A 180 -14.88 -19.94 2.33
CA TYR A 180 -14.48 -20.38 3.67
C TYR A 180 -15.67 -20.78 4.53
N GLU A 181 -16.78 -20.04 4.49
CA GLU A 181 -18.00 -20.36 5.23
C GLU A 181 -18.63 -21.68 4.78
N ARG A 182 -18.41 -22.11 3.53
CA ARG A 182 -18.96 -23.36 2.98
C ARG A 182 -18.10 -24.58 3.25
N VAL A 183 -16.77 -24.46 3.14
CA VAL A 183 -15.84 -25.60 3.29
C VAL A 183 -15.22 -25.67 4.68
N GLY A 184 -15.19 -24.54 5.41
CA GLY A 184 -14.47 -24.42 6.68
C GLY A 184 -12.94 -24.39 6.54
N SER A 185 -12.41 -24.34 5.30
CA SER A 185 -10.98 -24.37 5.04
C SER A 185 -10.54 -23.20 4.15
N ARG A 186 -9.34 -22.66 4.42
CA ARG A 186 -8.75 -21.53 3.66
C ARG A 186 -7.77 -22.00 2.57
N SER A 187 -7.49 -23.29 2.51
CA SER A 187 -6.45 -23.83 1.62
C SER A 187 -6.98 -24.00 0.20
N LEU A 188 -6.19 -23.56 -0.77
CA LEU A 188 -6.54 -23.63 -2.19
C LEU A 188 -6.65 -25.09 -2.68
N LEU A 189 -5.91 -26.01 -2.06
CA LEU A 189 -5.93 -27.44 -2.38
C LEU A 189 -7.27 -28.11 -2.05
N ILE A 190 -7.88 -27.75 -0.92
CA ILE A 190 -9.17 -28.30 -0.49
C ILE A 190 -10.31 -27.64 -1.26
N ASN A 191 -10.19 -26.34 -1.59
CA ASN A 191 -11.23 -25.59 -2.31
C ASN A 191 -11.22 -25.83 -3.84
N LYS A 192 -10.69 -26.96 -4.31
CA LYS A 192 -10.71 -27.34 -5.74
C LYS A 192 -12.10 -27.78 -6.17
N GLY A 193 -12.45 -27.55 -7.45
CA GLY A 193 -13.70 -28.04 -8.04
C GLY A 193 -14.95 -27.22 -7.71
N MET A 194 -14.80 -26.00 -7.19
CA MET A 194 -15.93 -25.13 -6.81
C MET A 194 -16.85 -24.70 -7.95
N LEU A 195 -16.37 -24.75 -9.20
CA LEU A 195 -17.19 -24.45 -10.38
C LEU A 195 -18.47 -25.29 -10.45
N ASN A 196 -18.41 -26.56 -10.03
CA ASN A 196 -19.57 -27.46 -10.05
C ASN A 196 -20.57 -27.15 -8.93
N PHE A 197 -20.11 -26.62 -7.80
CA PHE A 197 -20.94 -26.37 -6.62
C PHE A 197 -21.52 -24.95 -6.57
N MET A 198 -20.77 -23.96 -7.07
CA MET A 198 -21.12 -22.53 -7.00
C MET A 198 -20.76 -21.82 -8.31
N PRO A 199 -21.46 -22.09 -9.42
CA PRO A 199 -21.15 -21.50 -10.72
C PRO A 199 -21.38 -19.97 -10.76
N SER A 200 -22.24 -19.43 -9.89
CA SER A 200 -22.48 -17.98 -9.77
C SER A 200 -21.35 -17.20 -9.09
N MET A 201 -20.41 -17.90 -8.44
CA MET A 201 -19.21 -17.31 -7.82
C MET A 201 -17.98 -17.37 -8.74
N ALA A 202 -18.13 -17.95 -9.93
CA ALA A 202 -17.06 -18.11 -10.91
C ALA A 202 -16.76 -16.83 -11.69
#